data_AF-A0A350JN40-F1
#
_entry.id   AF-A0A350JN40-F1
#
_cell.length_a   1.000
_cell.length_b   1.000
_cell.length_c   1.000
_cell.angle_alpha   90.00
_cell.angle_beta   90.00
_cell.angle_gamma   90.00
#
_symmetry.space_group_name_H-M   'P 1'
#
loop_
_entity.id
_entity.type
_entity.pdbx_description
1 polymer ?
#
loop_
_entity_poly.entity_id
_entity_poly.type
_entity_poly.pdbx_seq_one_letter_code
_entity_poly.pdbx_strand_id
1 'polypeptide(L)'
;MKKPHLFWILIDSARNYQTDGDMRGLPKAVLDFGKEGLYFKNVITSAPSTIQSISSMMTSSPSYLLSRSYNNYRGKLDCFDYFPEMLRENGYATIGAIYFKHGREVMSNMFGHLKKEFYPKGLTHRKEVWTNQDVYALFTEILKKHDWSTPTMTYLHFNVRVDDNVSDTFNNVLQDLRDNGFYDNSVILVNSDHGYPDPSKNYRFEDSLKDGWGHDKLMTNDNILTPLVIKAPSIEPAEIDTAVATIDIVPTLCSLLKVEGSKKFHGVDISNIATINQDRLLRTDNRYVGQSPAYFAYTKGTQKVIVYRESGKEDLREFYNLVDDLYEEKGFSLNDDFQSFHDECLENEKALLDFHEDLLASNWSKELHEISSKDPQNIVMVLPSTELFRGIARSALARVFPASEIFFHDEVEKENQEFDLKVFILESEIPWQRKSLKSKGMKVNARQTIYLDNNGERIPNPVGFNLYWRFFSKRGGIIKNDPIFLW
;
A
#
# COMPACT_ATOMS: atom_id res chain seq x y z
N MET A 1 4.60 7.87 33.62
CA MET A 1 3.54 6.91 33.23
C MET A 1 4.15 5.89 32.27
N LYS A 2 3.83 4.60 32.39
CA LYS A 2 4.29 3.56 31.45
C LYS A 2 3.67 3.82 30.07
N LYS A 3 4.46 3.73 29.00
CA LYS A 3 3.93 3.85 27.62
C LYS A 3 2.99 2.65 27.35
N PRO A 4 1.81 2.86 26.73
CA PRO A 4 0.90 1.76 26.40
C PRO A 4 1.52 0.86 25.32
N HIS A 5 1.20 -0.44 25.38
CA HIS A 5 1.47 -1.34 24.26
C HIS A 5 0.47 -1.06 23.12
N LEU A 6 0.81 -1.48 21.90
CA LEU A 6 -0.05 -1.41 20.73
C LEU A 6 -0.31 -2.83 20.22
N PHE A 7 -1.57 -3.24 20.16
CA PHE A 7 -1.99 -4.47 19.48
C PHE A 7 -2.79 -4.08 18.25
N TRP A 8 -2.17 -4.23 17.07
CA TRP A 8 -2.79 -3.96 15.78
C TRP A 8 -3.21 -5.28 15.14
N ILE A 9 -4.51 -5.51 15.05
CA ILE A 9 -5.09 -6.73 14.51
C ILE A 9 -5.71 -6.40 13.16
N LEU A 10 -5.10 -6.90 12.08
CA LEU A 10 -5.63 -6.76 10.74
C LEU A 10 -6.43 -8.03 10.39
N ILE A 11 -7.65 -7.87 9.90
CA ILE A 11 -8.46 -8.96 9.34
C ILE A 11 -8.60 -8.70 7.85
N ASP A 12 -7.86 -9.46 7.04
CA ASP A 12 -7.76 -9.26 5.59
C ASP A 12 -9.11 -9.41 4.88
N SER A 13 -9.44 -8.41 4.05
CA SER A 13 -10.60 -8.38 3.15
C SER A 13 -11.99 -8.50 3.82
N ALA A 14 -12.14 -8.05 5.08
CA ALA A 14 -13.44 -7.98 5.72
C ALA A 14 -14.21 -6.71 5.29
N ARG A 15 -15.48 -6.88 4.92
CA ARG A 15 -16.41 -5.77 4.67
C ARG A 15 -16.79 -5.05 5.97
N ASN A 16 -17.33 -3.85 5.84
CA ASN A 16 -17.80 -3.05 6.97
C ASN A 16 -19.23 -3.40 7.45
N TYR A 17 -19.88 -4.41 6.88
CA TYR A 17 -21.21 -4.90 7.27
C TYR A 17 -21.25 -6.42 7.43
N GLN A 18 -22.14 -6.91 8.28
CA GLN A 18 -22.34 -8.34 8.49
C GLN A 18 -23.15 -8.95 7.34
N THR A 19 -22.81 -10.18 6.96
CA THR A 19 -23.60 -10.99 6.02
C THR A 19 -23.30 -12.47 6.22
N ASP A 20 -24.31 -13.30 6.02
CA ASP A 20 -24.18 -14.77 5.97
C ASP A 20 -24.09 -15.29 4.52
N GLY A 21 -24.08 -14.38 3.53
CA GLY A 21 -24.04 -14.72 2.11
C GLY A 21 -22.67 -15.23 1.63
N ASP A 22 -21.60 -14.87 2.33
CA ASP A 22 -20.24 -15.37 2.11
C ASP A 22 -19.35 -15.16 3.35
N MET A 23 -18.07 -15.56 3.25
CA MET A 23 -17.09 -15.43 4.33
C MET A 23 -16.48 -14.02 4.46
N ARG A 24 -16.94 -13.01 3.71
CA ARG A 24 -16.33 -11.67 3.67
C ARG A 24 -17.04 -10.66 4.56
N GLY A 25 -18.15 -11.04 5.19
CA GLY A 25 -18.87 -10.18 6.12
C GLY A 25 -18.02 -9.75 7.32
N LEU A 26 -18.40 -8.64 7.94
CA LEU A 26 -17.84 -8.14 9.19
C LEU A 26 -17.95 -9.23 10.27
N PRO A 27 -16.83 -9.72 10.84
CA PRO A 27 -16.89 -10.71 11.90
C PRO A 27 -17.66 -10.17 13.12
N LYS A 28 -18.57 -10.99 13.67
CA LYS A 28 -19.39 -10.60 14.81
C LYS A 28 -18.56 -10.12 16.01
N ALA A 29 -17.41 -10.75 16.26
CA ALA A 29 -16.54 -10.36 17.36
C ALA A 29 -15.95 -8.94 17.19
N VAL A 30 -15.74 -8.47 15.95
CA VAL A 30 -15.32 -7.08 15.68
C VAL A 30 -16.45 -6.11 15.99
N LEU A 31 -17.68 -6.43 15.58
CA LEU A 31 -18.86 -5.62 15.90
C LEU A 31 -19.09 -5.52 17.41
N ASP A 32 -18.95 -6.62 18.14
CA ASP A 32 -19.10 -6.62 19.60
C ASP A 32 -17.99 -5.84 20.29
N PHE A 33 -16.73 -5.98 19.84
CA PHE A 33 -15.61 -5.17 20.32
C PHE A 33 -15.76 -3.67 19.99
N GLY A 34 -16.48 -3.34 18.91
CA GLY A 34 -16.84 -1.96 18.55
C GLY A 34 -17.57 -1.20 19.65
N LYS A 35 -18.26 -1.90 20.56
CA LYS A 35 -18.96 -1.30 21.72
C LYS A 35 -17.99 -0.83 22.82
N GLU A 36 -16.71 -1.21 22.75
CA GLU A 36 -15.69 -0.92 23.77
C GLU A 36 -14.70 0.18 23.33
N GLY A 37 -14.88 0.79 22.14
CA GLY A 37 -13.97 1.81 21.61
C GLY A 37 -14.61 2.73 20.58
N LEU A 38 -13.77 3.44 19.81
CA LEU A 38 -14.23 4.20 18.64
C LEU A 38 -14.45 3.24 17.49
N TYR A 39 -15.70 3.05 17.09
CA TYR A 39 -16.08 2.22 15.96
C TYR A 39 -16.42 3.07 14.73
N PHE A 40 -15.51 3.10 13.76
CA PHE A 40 -15.71 3.76 12.48
C PHE A 40 -16.27 2.76 11.47
N LYS A 41 -17.50 3.02 11.00
CA LYS A 41 -18.17 2.15 10.03
C LYS A 41 -17.71 2.36 8.60
N ASN A 42 -17.27 3.57 8.27
CA ASN A 42 -16.99 3.98 6.89
C ASN A 42 -15.53 4.39 6.75
N VAL A 43 -14.63 3.42 6.67
CA VAL A 43 -13.19 3.67 6.50
C VAL A 43 -12.83 3.35 5.06
N ILE A 44 -12.48 4.36 4.28
CA ILE A 44 -12.07 4.20 2.89
C ILE A 44 -10.62 3.73 2.84
N THR A 45 -10.39 2.57 2.24
CA THR A 45 -9.04 2.08 1.99
C THR A 45 -8.35 2.86 0.89
N SER A 46 -7.05 3.11 1.03
CA SER A 46 -6.28 3.73 -0.05
C SER A 46 -6.06 2.80 -1.25
N ALA A 47 -6.21 1.49 -1.08
CA ALA A 47 -6.15 0.53 -2.19
C ALA A 47 -6.86 -0.79 -1.83
N PRO A 48 -7.69 -1.36 -2.71
CA PRO A 48 -8.25 -2.71 -2.54
C PRO A 48 -7.21 -3.80 -2.82
N SER A 49 -6.04 -3.70 -2.20
CA SER A 49 -4.90 -4.59 -2.36
C SER A 49 -4.08 -4.64 -1.06
N THR A 50 -3.90 -5.83 -0.50
CA THR A 50 -3.21 -6.04 0.79
C THR A 50 -1.84 -5.37 0.90
N ILE A 51 -0.98 -5.51 -0.11
CA ILE A 51 0.36 -4.90 -0.05
C ILE A 51 0.28 -3.38 -0.11
N GLN A 52 -0.54 -2.84 -1.01
CA GLN A 52 -0.68 -1.41 -1.20
C GLN A 52 -1.33 -0.76 0.02
N SER A 53 -2.42 -1.34 0.54
CA SER A 53 -3.16 -0.83 1.70
C SER A 53 -2.32 -0.86 2.97
N ILE A 54 -1.69 -1.99 3.31
CA ILE A 54 -0.85 -2.06 4.51
C ILE A 54 0.29 -1.06 4.44
N SER A 55 0.92 -0.92 3.28
CA SER A 55 2.03 0.02 3.11
C SER A 55 1.59 1.48 3.20
N SER A 56 0.40 1.78 2.66
CA SER A 56 -0.27 3.08 2.77
C SER A 56 -0.62 3.41 4.22
N MET A 57 -1.16 2.45 4.97
CA MET A 57 -1.40 2.60 6.41
C MET A 57 -0.11 2.88 7.17
N MET A 58 0.95 2.06 6.96
CA MET A 58 2.22 2.21 7.70
C MET A 58 2.96 3.51 7.37
N THR A 59 2.64 4.19 6.28
CA THR A 59 3.25 5.47 5.87
C THR A 59 2.29 6.66 5.99
N SER A 60 1.03 6.42 6.37
CA SER A 60 -0.06 7.40 6.32
C SER A 60 -0.08 8.17 4.99
N SER A 61 0.13 7.48 3.87
CA SER A 61 0.28 8.13 2.55
C SER A 61 -0.57 7.42 1.50
N PRO A 62 -1.14 8.13 0.51
CA PRO A 62 -1.89 7.49 -0.57
C PRO A 62 -1.05 6.40 -1.23
N SER A 63 -1.66 5.22 -1.41
CA SER A 63 -1.03 4.04 -1.99
C SER A 63 -0.36 4.37 -3.33
N TYR A 64 -1.02 5.17 -4.16
CA TYR A 64 -0.55 5.63 -5.46
C TYR A 64 0.87 6.22 -5.46
N LEU A 65 1.26 6.89 -4.37
CA LEU A 65 2.58 7.54 -4.26
C LEU A 65 3.72 6.58 -3.93
N LEU A 66 3.41 5.40 -3.38
CA LEU A 66 4.40 4.49 -2.77
C LEU A 66 5.25 3.72 -3.79
N SER A 67 4.84 3.65 -5.05
CA SER A 67 5.60 3.02 -6.12
C SER A 67 5.12 3.50 -7.49
N ARG A 68 5.84 3.10 -8.53
CA ARG A 68 5.45 3.31 -9.93
C ARG A 68 4.87 2.04 -10.56
N SER A 69 5.22 0.88 -10.03
CA SER A 69 4.63 -0.40 -10.44
C SER A 69 4.71 -1.44 -9.34
N TYR A 70 3.79 -2.41 -9.37
CA TYR A 70 3.74 -3.49 -8.38
C TYR A 70 5.00 -4.37 -8.43
N ASN A 71 5.55 -4.62 -9.62
CA ASN A 71 6.74 -5.45 -9.84
C ASN A 71 8.02 -4.85 -9.25
N ASN A 72 8.00 -3.57 -8.91
CA ASN A 72 9.09 -2.84 -8.28
C ASN A 72 8.73 -2.32 -6.89
N TYR A 73 7.69 -2.86 -6.27
CA TYR A 73 7.38 -2.51 -4.89
C TYR A 73 8.45 -3.12 -3.96
N ARG A 74 9.32 -2.27 -3.39
CA ARG A 74 10.49 -2.69 -2.59
C ARG A 74 10.30 -2.58 -1.08
N GLY A 75 9.10 -2.26 -0.63
CA GLY A 75 8.79 -2.04 0.78
C GLY A 75 9.07 -0.60 1.21
N LYS A 76 10.33 -0.16 1.24
CA LYS A 76 10.69 1.19 1.71
C LYS A 76 11.24 2.10 0.61
N LEU A 77 10.86 3.37 0.65
CA LEU A 77 11.43 4.49 -0.09
C LEU A 77 11.77 5.61 0.89
N ASP A 78 12.93 6.25 0.72
CA ASP A 78 13.47 7.25 1.67
C ASP A 78 12.60 8.53 1.79
N CYS A 79 11.76 8.79 0.80
CA CYS A 79 10.85 9.93 0.82
C CYS A 79 9.65 9.76 1.77
N PHE A 80 9.41 8.56 2.33
CA PHE A 80 8.35 8.31 3.31
C PHE A 80 8.91 7.95 4.67
N ASP A 81 8.14 8.22 5.72
CA ASP A 81 8.42 7.75 7.07
C ASP A 81 7.50 6.57 7.40
N TYR A 82 8.05 5.56 8.07
CA TYR A 82 7.37 4.29 8.32
C TYR A 82 7.07 4.11 9.79
N PHE A 83 5.79 3.96 10.14
CA PHE A 83 5.33 3.93 11.52
C PHE A 83 6.02 2.87 12.41
N PRO A 84 6.24 1.61 11.98
CA PRO A 84 6.99 0.66 12.81
C PRO A 84 8.43 1.12 13.10
N GLU A 85 9.08 1.80 12.17
CA GLU A 85 10.43 2.36 12.39
C GLU A 85 10.41 3.52 13.36
N MET A 86 9.49 4.46 13.17
CA MET A 86 9.28 5.58 14.10
C MET A 86 9.01 5.09 15.53
N LEU A 87 8.23 4.01 15.69
CA LEU A 87 8.01 3.40 16.99
C LEU A 87 9.31 2.84 17.60
N ARG A 88 10.15 2.15 16.82
CA ARG A 88 11.46 1.66 17.28
C ARG A 88 12.36 2.80 17.74
N GLU A 89 12.40 3.90 16.98
CA GLU A 89 13.13 5.12 17.35
C GLU A 89 12.61 5.74 18.64
N ASN A 90 11.33 5.52 18.96
CA ASN A 90 10.68 5.96 20.20
C ASN A 90 10.69 4.91 21.33
N GLY A 91 11.55 3.89 21.21
CA GLY A 91 11.79 2.89 22.25
C GLY A 91 10.77 1.75 22.31
N TYR A 92 9.97 1.55 21.26
CA TYR A 92 9.10 0.39 21.16
C TYR A 92 9.84 -0.81 20.54
N ALA A 93 9.49 -2.02 20.96
CA ALA A 93 9.72 -3.21 20.15
C ALA A 93 8.62 -3.31 19.08
N THR A 94 8.94 -3.88 17.90
CA THR A 94 7.96 -4.15 16.84
C THR A 94 7.97 -5.62 16.46
N ILE A 95 6.80 -6.24 16.44
CA ILE A 95 6.62 -7.65 16.12
C ILE A 95 5.50 -7.77 15.09
N GLY A 96 5.77 -8.40 13.95
CA GLY A 96 4.76 -8.62 12.90
C GLY A 96 4.58 -10.09 12.57
N ALA A 97 3.34 -10.58 12.72
CA ALA A 97 2.91 -11.91 12.30
C ALA A 97 2.02 -11.80 11.06
N ILE A 98 2.64 -11.94 9.87
CA ILE A 98 1.97 -11.80 8.57
C ILE A 98 1.67 -13.20 7.99
N TYR A 99 0.40 -13.49 7.71
CA TYR A 99 -0.04 -14.85 7.42
C TYR A 99 0.44 -15.40 6.07
N PHE A 100 0.63 -14.57 5.05
CA PHE A 100 1.04 -15.01 3.72
C PHE A 100 2.54 -14.75 3.46
N LYS A 101 3.19 -15.69 2.77
CA LYS A 101 4.65 -15.67 2.56
C LYS A 101 5.15 -14.42 1.88
N HIS A 102 4.56 -14.04 0.74
CA HIS A 102 5.02 -12.87 0.00
C HIS A 102 5.00 -11.58 0.86
N GLY A 103 3.99 -11.43 1.72
CA GLY A 103 3.89 -10.32 2.66
C GLY A 103 5.01 -10.34 3.69
N ARG A 104 5.34 -11.51 4.26
CA ARG A 104 6.49 -11.66 5.17
C ARG A 104 7.81 -11.29 4.50
N GLU A 105 7.97 -11.57 3.21
CA GLU A 105 9.18 -11.20 2.48
C GLU A 105 9.26 -9.69 2.26
N VAL A 106 8.22 -9.09 1.70
CA VAL A 106 8.22 -7.68 1.27
C VAL A 106 8.06 -6.70 2.43
N MET A 107 7.19 -7.01 3.40
CA MET A 107 6.89 -6.12 4.53
C MET A 107 7.87 -6.27 5.69
N SER A 108 8.77 -7.26 5.65
CA SER A 108 9.86 -7.37 6.64
C SER A 108 10.75 -6.13 6.69
N ASN A 109 10.85 -5.38 5.58
CA ASN A 109 11.55 -4.10 5.55
C ASN A 109 10.90 -3.06 6.50
N MET A 110 9.59 -3.16 6.75
CA MET A 110 8.85 -2.27 7.65
C MET A 110 8.81 -2.84 9.09
N PHE A 111 8.31 -4.07 9.24
CA PHE A 111 8.06 -4.69 10.56
C PHE A 111 9.28 -5.37 11.18
N GLY A 112 10.32 -5.64 10.39
CA GLY A 112 11.39 -6.57 10.75
C GLY A 112 11.00 -8.02 10.48
N HIS A 113 11.94 -8.94 10.69
CA HIS A 113 11.68 -10.38 10.63
C HIS A 113 11.20 -10.89 11.99
N LEU A 114 10.16 -11.72 11.98
CA LEU A 114 9.71 -12.41 13.19
C LEU A 114 10.78 -13.38 13.68
N LYS A 115 11.16 -13.29 14.96
CA LYS A 115 12.20 -14.13 15.55
C LYS A 115 11.77 -15.60 15.58
N LYS A 116 12.70 -16.50 15.28
CA LYS A 116 12.43 -17.96 15.23
C LYS A 116 11.94 -18.53 16.55
N GLU A 117 12.36 -17.95 17.68
CA GLU A 117 11.93 -18.37 19.02
C GLU A 117 10.42 -18.29 19.25
N PHE A 118 9.71 -17.42 18.50
CA PHE A 118 8.27 -17.30 18.58
C PHE A 118 7.52 -18.34 17.74
N TYR A 119 8.21 -19.08 16.85
CA TYR A 119 7.54 -20.05 15.98
C TYR A 119 7.12 -21.29 16.77
N PRO A 120 5.81 -21.66 16.75
CA PRO A 120 5.36 -22.93 17.27
C PRO A 120 6.05 -24.11 16.57
N LYS A 121 6.11 -25.25 17.26
CA LYS A 121 6.71 -26.47 16.70
C LYS A 121 5.99 -26.87 15.39
N GLY A 122 6.77 -26.99 14.30
CA GLY A 122 6.27 -27.39 12.98
C GLY A 122 5.85 -26.23 12.08
N LEU A 123 5.65 -25.01 12.60
CA LEU A 123 5.39 -23.84 11.79
C LEU A 123 6.70 -23.28 11.22
N THR A 124 6.68 -22.84 9.96
CA THR A 124 7.86 -22.29 9.28
C THR A 124 7.51 -21.06 8.47
N HIS A 125 8.52 -20.22 8.20
CA HIS A 125 8.37 -19.05 7.33
C HIS A 125 7.96 -19.43 5.90
N ARG A 126 8.27 -20.67 5.48
CA ARG A 126 8.07 -21.17 4.12
C ARG A 126 6.62 -21.52 3.79
N LYS A 127 5.81 -21.83 4.80
CA LYS A 127 4.40 -22.17 4.60
C LYS A 127 3.71 -21.02 3.88
N GLU A 128 3.16 -21.25 2.68
CA GLU A 128 2.63 -20.18 1.82
C GLU A 128 1.57 -19.33 2.55
N VAL A 129 0.71 -19.98 3.33
CA VAL A 129 -0.38 -19.37 4.11
C VAL A 129 -0.37 -19.96 5.51
N TRP A 130 -0.29 -19.12 6.53
CA TRP A 130 -0.57 -19.45 7.92
C TRP A 130 -2.07 -19.31 8.16
N THR A 131 -2.67 -20.28 8.86
CA THR A 131 -4.08 -20.18 9.28
C THR A 131 -4.21 -19.16 10.41
N ASN A 132 -5.43 -18.74 10.72
CA ASN A 132 -5.73 -17.90 11.88
C ASN A 132 -5.25 -18.57 13.17
N GLN A 133 -5.36 -19.89 13.27
CA GLN A 133 -4.84 -20.66 14.40
C GLN A 133 -3.30 -20.65 14.46
N ASP A 134 -2.60 -20.69 13.32
CA ASP A 134 -1.13 -20.56 13.29
C ASP A 134 -0.68 -19.17 13.78
N VAL A 135 -1.36 -18.10 13.33
CA VAL A 135 -1.08 -16.72 13.75
C VAL A 135 -1.39 -16.53 15.24
N TYR A 136 -2.48 -17.11 15.74
CA TYR A 136 -2.79 -17.11 17.16
C TYR A 136 -1.77 -17.90 17.98
N ALA A 137 -1.34 -19.08 17.51
CA ALA A 137 -0.29 -19.84 18.17
C ALA A 137 1.03 -19.05 18.25
N LEU A 138 1.41 -18.33 17.18
CA LEU A 138 2.54 -17.39 17.21
C LEU A 138 2.33 -16.30 18.28
N PHE A 139 1.14 -15.71 18.37
CA PHE A 139 0.81 -14.71 19.38
C PHE A 139 0.96 -15.25 20.81
N THR A 140 0.49 -16.47 21.10
CA THR A 140 0.67 -17.09 22.42
C THR A 140 2.14 -17.31 22.78
N GLU A 141 2.98 -17.64 21.79
CA GLU A 141 4.43 -17.78 22.00
C GLU A 141 5.10 -16.42 22.21
N ILE A 142 4.65 -15.38 21.51
CA ILE A 142 5.09 -13.98 21.74
C ILE A 142 4.75 -13.56 23.17
N LEU A 143 3.50 -13.77 23.63
CA LEU A 143 3.07 -13.43 24.99
C LEU A 143 3.97 -14.07 26.05
N LYS A 144 4.32 -15.36 25.89
CA LYS A 144 5.14 -16.11 26.85
C LYS A 144 6.62 -15.72 26.86
N LYS A 145 7.19 -15.43 25.69
CA LYS A 145 8.66 -15.34 25.51
C LYS A 145 9.17 -13.91 25.38
N HIS A 146 8.32 -12.96 25.00
CA HIS A 146 8.72 -11.56 24.81
C HIS A 146 8.83 -10.82 26.15
N ASP A 147 9.76 -9.86 26.22
CA ASP A 147 9.91 -8.98 27.37
C ASP A 147 8.94 -7.78 27.30
N TRP A 148 7.84 -7.87 28.03
CA TRP A 148 6.80 -6.84 28.12
C TRP A 148 7.12 -5.67 29.07
N SER A 149 8.35 -5.60 29.59
CA SER A 149 8.86 -4.36 30.21
C SER A 149 9.07 -3.26 29.15
N THR A 150 9.35 -3.66 27.91
CA THR A 150 9.49 -2.76 26.76
C THR A 150 8.12 -2.51 26.10
N PRO A 151 7.71 -1.25 25.87
CA PRO A 151 6.47 -0.98 25.12
C PRO A 151 6.58 -1.62 23.73
N THR A 152 5.51 -2.24 23.24
CA THR A 152 5.60 -3.14 22.08
C THR A 152 4.43 -2.93 21.17
N MET A 153 4.70 -2.81 19.86
CA MET A 153 3.72 -2.98 18.81
C MET A 153 3.69 -4.44 18.36
N THR A 154 2.55 -5.09 18.52
CA THR A 154 2.26 -6.42 18.01
C THR A 154 1.27 -6.31 16.87
N TYR A 155 1.70 -6.63 15.65
CA TYR A 155 0.86 -6.68 14.46
C TYR A 155 0.46 -8.13 14.17
N LEU A 156 -0.83 -8.43 14.21
CA LEU A 156 -1.39 -9.74 13.92
C LEU A 156 -2.22 -9.64 12.63
N HIS A 157 -1.91 -10.47 11.64
CA HIS A 157 -2.61 -10.47 10.36
C HIS A 157 -3.43 -11.75 10.24
N PHE A 158 -4.73 -11.65 10.47
CA PHE A 158 -5.71 -12.71 10.25
C PHE A 158 -6.35 -12.55 8.87
N ASN A 159 -7.03 -13.59 8.42
CA ASN A 159 -7.74 -13.56 7.14
C ASN A 159 -9.12 -14.21 7.30
N VAL A 160 -10.10 -13.72 6.56
CA VAL A 160 -11.46 -14.30 6.56
C VAL A 160 -11.65 -15.40 5.51
N ARG A 161 -10.63 -15.62 4.65
CA ARG A 161 -10.73 -16.50 3.47
C ARG A 161 -10.53 -17.97 3.79
N VAL A 162 -9.58 -18.24 4.68
CA VAL A 162 -9.00 -19.56 4.88
C VAL A 162 -9.66 -20.26 6.06
N ASP A 163 -10.10 -19.49 7.07
CA ASP A 163 -10.69 -20.03 8.29
C ASP A 163 -11.95 -19.22 8.68
N ASP A 164 -13.07 -19.92 8.87
CA ASP A 164 -14.36 -19.37 9.32
C ASP A 164 -14.37 -18.96 10.80
N ASN A 165 -13.37 -19.42 11.57
CA ASN A 165 -13.24 -19.21 13.02
C ASN A 165 -12.61 -17.86 13.42
N VAL A 166 -12.56 -16.86 12.53
CA VAL A 166 -11.87 -15.59 12.81
C VAL A 166 -12.45 -14.86 14.03
N SER A 167 -13.77 -14.96 14.26
CA SER A 167 -14.41 -14.38 15.45
C SER A 167 -13.92 -15.04 16.74
N ASP A 168 -13.83 -16.38 16.76
CA ASP A 168 -13.35 -17.12 17.93
C ASP A 168 -11.88 -16.84 18.20
N THR A 169 -11.07 -16.80 17.13
CA THR A 169 -9.65 -16.47 17.21
C THR A 169 -9.44 -15.05 17.77
N PHE A 170 -10.21 -14.08 17.29
CA PHE A 170 -10.15 -12.71 17.78
C PHE A 170 -10.57 -12.62 19.25
N ASN A 171 -11.65 -13.30 19.65
CA ASN A 171 -12.08 -13.38 21.05
C ASN A 171 -11.00 -14.00 21.96
N ASN A 172 -10.32 -15.04 21.50
CA ASN A 172 -9.20 -15.65 22.22
C ASN A 172 -8.04 -14.65 22.40
N VAL A 173 -7.69 -13.89 21.36
CA VAL A 173 -6.69 -12.81 21.49
C VAL A 173 -7.12 -11.79 22.54
N LEU A 174 -8.36 -11.30 22.50
CA LEU A 174 -8.86 -10.34 23.49
C LEU A 174 -8.86 -10.93 24.92
N GLN A 175 -9.19 -12.21 25.08
CA GLN A 175 -9.14 -12.89 26.37
C GLN A 175 -7.71 -12.99 26.90
N ASP A 176 -6.76 -13.42 26.07
CA ASP A 176 -5.34 -13.45 26.44
C ASP A 176 -4.82 -12.07 26.84
N LEU A 177 -5.25 -11.00 26.16
CA LEU A 177 -4.91 -9.63 26.53
C LEU A 177 -5.48 -9.25 27.91
N ARG A 178 -6.68 -9.73 28.27
CA ARG A 178 -7.28 -9.52 29.61
C ARG A 178 -6.51 -10.31 30.67
N ASP A 179 -6.26 -11.58 30.43
CA ASP A 179 -5.60 -12.49 31.38
C ASP A 179 -4.15 -12.05 31.69
N ASN A 180 -3.49 -11.40 30.73
CA ASN A 180 -2.14 -10.84 30.91
C ASN A 180 -2.13 -9.37 31.35
N GLY A 181 -3.29 -8.77 31.62
CA GLY A 181 -3.39 -7.38 32.11
C GLY A 181 -3.01 -6.31 31.08
N PHE A 182 -3.08 -6.63 29.79
CA PHE A 182 -2.81 -5.71 28.68
C PHE A 182 -4.06 -5.00 28.16
N TYR A 183 -5.25 -5.58 28.39
CA TYR A 183 -6.49 -5.11 27.79
C TYR A 183 -6.79 -3.63 28.13
N ASP A 184 -6.75 -3.26 29.41
CA ASP A 184 -7.14 -1.94 29.87
C ASP A 184 -6.09 -0.85 29.65
N ASN A 185 -4.80 -1.21 29.63
CA ASN A 185 -3.66 -0.29 29.62
C ASN A 185 -2.94 -0.17 28.26
N SER A 186 -3.49 -0.78 27.21
CA SER A 186 -2.94 -0.78 25.85
C SER A 186 -3.88 -0.11 24.85
N VAL A 187 -3.32 0.29 23.71
CA VAL A 187 -4.08 0.63 22.52
C VAL A 187 -4.32 -0.68 21.75
N ILE A 188 -5.59 -1.01 21.51
CA ILE A 188 -6.01 -2.20 20.77
C ILE A 188 -6.81 -1.72 19.57
N LEU A 189 -6.39 -2.15 18.39
CA LEU A 189 -6.93 -1.72 17.12
C LEU A 189 -7.28 -2.98 16.33
N VAL A 190 -8.47 -2.99 15.74
CA VAL A 190 -8.83 -3.96 14.70
C VAL A 190 -9.35 -3.24 13.46
N ASN A 191 -8.83 -3.61 12.28
CA ASN A 191 -9.31 -3.08 11.01
C ASN A 191 -9.18 -4.10 9.88
N SER A 192 -9.83 -3.83 8.75
CA SER A 192 -9.53 -4.51 7.48
C SER A 192 -8.60 -3.64 6.62
N ASP A 193 -7.77 -4.29 5.79
CA ASP A 193 -6.94 -3.63 4.79
C ASP A 193 -7.77 -3.10 3.62
N HIS A 194 -8.78 -3.85 3.20
CA HIS A 194 -9.77 -3.45 2.21
C HIS A 194 -11.07 -4.27 2.36
N GLY A 195 -12.12 -3.87 1.65
CA GLY A 195 -13.37 -4.63 1.59
C GLY A 195 -13.28 -5.80 0.61
N TYR A 196 -14.43 -6.22 0.11
CA TYR A 196 -14.53 -7.20 -0.97
C TYR A 196 -15.86 -7.02 -1.71
N PRO A 197 -15.93 -7.21 -3.03
CA PRO A 197 -17.18 -6.99 -3.76
C PRO A 197 -18.32 -7.84 -3.20
N ASP A 198 -19.47 -7.23 -2.98
CA ASP A 198 -20.70 -7.91 -2.57
C ASP A 198 -21.11 -8.92 -3.65
N PRO A 199 -21.66 -10.11 -3.28
CA PRO A 199 -22.12 -11.07 -4.27
C PRO A 199 -23.13 -10.50 -5.28
N SER A 200 -23.93 -9.48 -4.89
CA SER A 200 -24.87 -8.78 -5.78
C SER A 200 -24.20 -8.06 -6.95
N LYS A 201 -22.90 -7.71 -6.85
CA LYS A 201 -22.13 -7.10 -7.94
C LYS A 201 -21.79 -8.09 -9.06
N ASN A 202 -22.23 -9.35 -8.94
CA ASN A 202 -21.95 -10.43 -9.90
C ASN A 202 -20.44 -10.60 -10.17
N TYR A 203 -19.60 -10.24 -9.20
CA TYR A 203 -18.16 -10.41 -9.30
C TYR A 203 -17.79 -11.88 -9.14
N ARG A 204 -17.13 -12.44 -10.16
CA ARG A 204 -16.57 -13.78 -10.12
C ARG A 204 -15.05 -13.71 -10.17
N PHE A 205 -14.42 -14.19 -9.11
CA PHE A 205 -12.96 -14.18 -8.97
C PHE A 205 -12.29 -15.02 -10.07
N GLU A 206 -12.78 -16.24 -10.30
CA GLU A 206 -12.22 -17.15 -11.32
C GLU A 206 -12.28 -16.57 -12.73
N ASP A 207 -13.36 -15.86 -13.07
CA ASP A 207 -13.51 -15.23 -14.38
C ASP A 207 -12.58 -14.02 -14.51
N SER A 208 -12.49 -13.20 -13.45
CA SER A 208 -11.59 -12.05 -13.44
C SER A 208 -10.12 -12.46 -13.52
N LEU A 209 -9.73 -13.58 -12.91
CA LEU A 209 -8.36 -14.11 -13.02
C LEU A 209 -7.98 -14.48 -14.45
N LYS A 210 -8.92 -14.99 -15.27
CA LYS A 210 -8.68 -15.30 -16.69
C LYS A 210 -8.34 -14.03 -17.48
N ASP A 211 -8.92 -12.91 -17.08
CA ASP A 211 -8.69 -11.58 -17.65
C ASP A 211 -7.49 -10.84 -17.02
N GLY A 212 -6.76 -11.49 -16.11
CA GLY A 212 -5.60 -10.90 -15.42
C GLY A 212 -5.95 -9.94 -14.27
N TRP A 213 -7.19 -10.02 -13.76
CA TRP A 213 -7.74 -9.12 -12.76
C TRP A 213 -8.01 -9.78 -11.40
N GLY A 214 -7.83 -9.00 -10.33
CA GLY A 214 -8.38 -9.29 -9.01
C GLY A 214 -9.74 -8.62 -8.79
N HIS A 215 -10.15 -8.56 -7.53
CA HIS A 215 -11.37 -7.83 -7.13
C HIS A 215 -11.15 -6.32 -7.08
N ASP A 216 -9.87 -5.91 -7.10
CA ASP A 216 -9.37 -4.55 -7.18
C ASP A 216 -9.84 -3.80 -8.44
N LYS A 217 -10.55 -4.43 -9.38
CA LYS A 217 -11.19 -3.74 -10.49
C LYS A 217 -12.47 -2.97 -10.10
N LEU A 218 -13.12 -3.34 -8.98
CA LEU A 218 -14.37 -2.71 -8.54
C LEU A 218 -14.06 -1.60 -7.53
N MET A 219 -14.50 -0.38 -7.81
CA MET A 219 -14.24 0.80 -6.96
C MET A 219 -15.45 1.22 -6.12
N THR A 220 -16.47 0.37 -6.07
CA THR A 220 -17.68 0.57 -5.26
C THR A 220 -17.41 0.35 -3.76
N ASN A 221 -18.27 0.92 -2.92
CA ASN A 221 -18.11 1.01 -1.46
C ASN A 221 -17.98 -0.34 -0.78
N ASP A 222 -18.64 -1.38 -1.27
CA ASP A 222 -18.50 -2.77 -0.80
C ASP A 222 -17.04 -3.28 -0.89
N ASN A 223 -16.28 -2.85 -1.91
CA ASN A 223 -14.87 -3.23 -2.06
C ASN A 223 -13.89 -2.28 -1.35
N ILE A 224 -14.22 -0.99 -1.22
CA ILE A 224 -13.29 0.02 -0.71
C ILE A 224 -13.52 0.43 0.74
N LEU A 225 -14.70 0.16 1.32
CA LEU A 225 -14.98 0.44 2.73
C LEU A 225 -14.57 -0.72 3.63
N THR A 226 -13.98 -0.37 4.77
CA THR A 226 -13.53 -1.29 5.82
C THR A 226 -14.04 -0.89 7.19
N PRO A 227 -14.11 -1.84 8.14
CA PRO A 227 -14.32 -1.53 9.54
C PRO A 227 -13.01 -1.07 10.20
N LEU A 228 -13.12 -0.22 11.21
CA LEU A 228 -12.05 0.14 12.13
C LEU A 228 -12.61 0.30 13.54
N VAL A 229 -12.03 -0.41 14.50
CA VAL A 229 -12.29 -0.20 15.93
C VAL A 229 -10.98 0.14 16.63
N ILE A 230 -10.96 1.24 17.38
CA ILE A 230 -9.83 1.64 18.22
C ILE A 230 -10.27 1.75 19.67
N LYS A 231 -9.70 0.91 20.53
CA LYS A 231 -9.83 0.96 21.98
C LYS A 231 -8.54 1.49 22.58
N ALA A 232 -8.62 2.46 23.49
CA ALA A 232 -7.46 2.98 24.22
C ALA A 232 -7.85 3.37 25.65
N PRO A 233 -6.89 3.49 26.60
CA PRO A 233 -7.19 3.73 28.02
C PRO A 233 -7.92 5.05 28.32
N SER A 234 -7.90 6.02 27.40
CA SER A 234 -8.46 7.37 27.59
C SER A 234 -9.51 7.73 26.53
N ILE A 235 -10.06 6.72 25.88
CA ILE A 235 -11.10 6.87 24.86
C ILE A 235 -12.41 6.36 25.43
N GLU A 236 -13.46 7.17 25.33
CA GLU A 236 -14.82 6.73 25.56
C GLU A 236 -15.37 6.05 24.29
N PRO A 237 -16.13 4.95 24.42
CA PRO A 237 -16.72 4.29 23.26
C PRO A 237 -17.69 5.18 22.51
N ALA A 238 -17.63 5.12 21.18
CA ALA A 238 -18.55 5.83 20.30
C ALA A 238 -18.64 5.14 18.96
N GLU A 239 -19.79 5.26 18.31
CA GLU A 239 -20.01 4.81 16.95
C GLU A 239 -19.96 6.01 16.00
N ILE A 240 -19.19 5.89 14.91
CA ILE A 240 -18.89 6.99 13.99
C ILE A 240 -19.23 6.57 12.56
N ASP A 241 -20.20 7.29 11.98
CA ASP A 241 -20.64 7.10 10.59
C ASP A 241 -19.88 8.00 9.60
N THR A 242 -19.20 9.05 10.09
CA THR A 242 -18.39 9.94 9.24
C THR A 242 -17.29 9.14 8.52
N ALA A 243 -17.17 9.36 7.21
CA ALA A 243 -16.14 8.71 6.41
C ALA A 243 -14.74 9.17 6.82
N VAL A 244 -13.87 8.21 7.10
CA VAL A 244 -12.44 8.40 7.35
C VAL A 244 -11.65 7.53 6.37
N ALA A 245 -10.32 7.53 6.45
CA ALA A 245 -9.48 6.72 5.58
C ALA A 245 -8.49 5.88 6.38
N THR A 246 -8.04 4.76 5.80
CA THR A 246 -7.05 3.89 6.46
C THR A 246 -5.72 4.61 6.74
N ILE A 247 -5.39 5.65 5.97
CA ILE A 247 -4.21 6.49 6.20
C ILE A 247 -4.30 7.32 7.49
N ASP A 248 -5.49 7.52 8.07
CA ASP A 248 -5.68 8.28 9.32
C ASP A 248 -5.33 7.45 10.57
N ILE A 249 -5.21 6.13 10.43
CA ILE A 249 -4.93 5.21 11.54
C ILE A 249 -3.60 5.59 12.21
N VAL A 250 -2.53 5.77 11.45
CA VAL A 250 -1.20 6.02 12.01
C VAL A 250 -1.09 7.37 12.74
N PRO A 251 -1.54 8.52 12.17
CA PRO A 251 -1.58 9.78 12.91
C PRO A 251 -2.37 9.69 14.22
N THR A 252 -3.50 8.97 14.20
CA THR A 252 -4.31 8.68 15.38
C THR A 252 -3.54 7.87 16.42
N LEU A 253 -2.85 6.82 16.00
CA LEU A 253 -2.00 6.02 16.89
C LEU A 253 -0.83 6.83 17.46
N CYS A 254 -0.20 7.70 16.68
CA CYS A 254 0.83 8.62 17.17
C CYS A 254 0.31 9.46 18.34
N SER A 255 -0.87 10.08 18.20
CA SER A 255 -1.51 10.84 19.27
C SER A 255 -1.80 9.99 20.51
N LEU A 256 -2.40 8.81 20.34
CA LEU A 256 -2.77 7.91 21.46
C LEU A 256 -1.55 7.34 22.20
N LEU A 257 -0.46 7.07 21.48
CA LEU A 257 0.80 6.59 22.04
C LEU A 257 1.72 7.71 22.54
N LYS A 258 1.34 8.98 22.31
CA LYS A 258 2.14 10.18 22.61
C LYS A 258 3.51 10.13 21.93
N VAL A 259 3.52 9.71 20.66
CA VAL A 259 4.67 9.72 19.75
C VAL A 259 4.46 10.84 18.74
N GLU A 260 5.50 11.63 18.46
CA GLU A 260 5.40 12.69 17.46
C GLU A 260 5.13 12.09 16.07
N GLY A 261 4.05 12.53 15.42
CA GLY A 261 3.71 12.11 14.07
C GLY A 261 4.62 12.76 13.03
N SER A 262 4.83 12.07 11.90
CA SER A 262 5.61 12.64 10.81
C SER A 262 4.85 13.76 10.11
N LYS A 263 5.57 14.81 9.73
CA LYS A 263 5.05 15.89 8.87
C LYS A 263 4.79 15.44 7.43
N LYS A 264 5.26 14.25 7.05
CA LYS A 264 5.05 13.65 5.73
C LYS A 264 3.74 12.85 5.64
N PHE A 265 3.06 12.66 6.77
CA PHE A 265 1.77 11.98 6.79
C PHE A 265 0.70 12.82 6.07
N HIS A 266 -0.11 12.15 5.27
CA HIS A 266 -1.26 12.71 4.56
C HIS A 266 -2.57 12.44 5.30
N GLY A 267 -2.60 11.40 6.15
CA GLY A 267 -3.74 11.16 7.04
C GLY A 267 -3.78 12.17 8.19
N VAL A 268 -4.90 12.18 8.89
CA VAL A 268 -5.15 13.07 10.04
C VAL A 268 -5.47 12.27 11.30
N ASP A 269 -5.28 12.87 12.46
CA ASP A 269 -5.72 12.28 13.73
C ASP A 269 -7.25 12.34 13.83
N ILE A 270 -7.88 11.18 13.98
CA ILE A 270 -9.32 10.99 14.11
C ILE A 270 -9.73 10.51 15.51
N SER A 271 -8.83 10.57 16.50
CA SER A 271 -9.16 10.20 17.90
C SER A 271 -10.17 11.16 18.55
N ASN A 272 -10.22 12.41 18.10
CA ASN A 272 -11.24 13.37 18.50
C ASN A 272 -12.34 13.46 17.44
N ILE A 273 -13.47 12.81 17.72
CA ILE A 273 -14.61 12.70 16.80
C ILE A 273 -15.16 14.08 16.41
N ALA A 274 -15.12 15.05 17.33
CA ALA A 274 -15.65 16.40 17.10
C ALA A 274 -14.86 17.21 16.06
N THR A 275 -13.64 16.77 15.71
CA THR A 275 -12.76 17.48 14.76
C THR A 275 -12.64 16.77 13.41
N ILE A 276 -13.36 15.67 13.19
CA ILE A 276 -13.30 14.93 11.93
C ILE A 276 -13.99 15.75 10.83
N ASN A 277 -13.23 16.12 9.80
CA ASN A 277 -13.76 16.85 8.65
C ASN A 277 -14.55 15.90 7.73
N GLN A 278 -15.86 16.15 7.61
CA GLN A 278 -16.77 15.36 6.76
C GLN A 278 -16.61 15.65 5.26
N ASP A 279 -16.03 16.80 4.91
CA ASP A 279 -15.88 17.29 3.53
C ASP A 279 -14.46 17.06 2.98
N ARG A 280 -13.70 16.11 3.53
CA ARG A 280 -12.36 15.78 3.03
C ARG A 280 -12.46 14.90 1.77
N LEU A 281 -11.72 15.26 0.73
CA LEU A 281 -11.57 14.43 -0.46
C LEU A 281 -10.68 13.21 -0.16
N LEU A 282 -11.21 12.01 -0.41
CA LEU A 282 -10.54 10.73 -0.18
C LEU A 282 -10.37 9.99 -1.50
N ARG A 283 -9.19 9.41 -1.73
CA ARG A 283 -8.85 8.70 -2.97
C ARG A 283 -8.47 7.24 -2.70
N THR A 284 -8.96 6.35 -3.56
CA THR A 284 -8.63 4.92 -3.59
C THR A 284 -8.12 4.53 -4.96
N ASP A 285 -7.00 3.81 -5.05
CA ASP A 285 -6.38 3.38 -6.30
C ASP A 285 -6.17 1.86 -6.33
N ASN A 286 -6.45 1.20 -7.45
CA ASN A 286 -6.07 -0.22 -7.59
C ASN A 286 -4.64 -0.45 -8.07
N ARG A 287 -4.07 0.53 -8.76
CA ARG A 287 -2.81 0.40 -9.48
C ARG A 287 -1.94 1.62 -9.25
N TYR A 288 -0.64 1.42 -9.36
CA TYR A 288 0.34 2.50 -9.47
C TYR A 288 0.33 3.12 -10.87
N VAL A 289 0.92 4.30 -11.00
CA VAL A 289 0.93 5.12 -12.21
C VAL A 289 1.46 4.43 -13.48
N GLY A 290 2.42 3.52 -13.35
CA GLY A 290 3.03 2.77 -14.46
C GLY A 290 2.28 1.50 -14.86
N GLN A 291 1.03 1.33 -14.41
CA GLN A 291 0.22 0.14 -14.71
C GLN A 291 -1.08 0.50 -15.41
N SER A 292 -1.50 -0.38 -16.32
CA SER A 292 -2.77 -0.30 -17.04
C SER A 292 -3.38 -1.70 -17.13
N PRO A 293 -4.71 -1.84 -17.06
CA PRO A 293 -5.68 -0.77 -16.85
C PRO A 293 -5.68 -0.25 -15.40
N ALA A 294 -6.07 1.00 -15.20
CA ALA A 294 -6.07 1.65 -13.89
C ALA A 294 -7.44 2.25 -13.58
N TYR A 295 -7.97 1.93 -12.40
CA TYR A 295 -9.25 2.45 -11.92
C TYR A 295 -9.06 3.04 -10.53
N PHE A 296 -9.73 4.15 -10.26
CA PHE A 296 -9.64 4.82 -8.97
C PHE A 296 -10.95 5.53 -8.66
N ALA A 297 -11.18 5.80 -7.38
CA ALA A 297 -12.35 6.54 -6.93
C ALA A 297 -11.95 7.70 -6.04
N TYR A 298 -12.77 8.74 -6.10
CA TYR A 298 -12.78 9.83 -5.15
C TYR A 298 -14.12 9.85 -4.41
N THR A 299 -14.07 10.11 -3.11
CA THR A 299 -15.26 10.30 -2.27
C THR A 299 -15.09 11.57 -1.43
N LYS A 300 -16.11 12.41 -1.38
CA LYS A 300 -16.19 13.60 -0.52
C LYS A 300 -17.62 13.81 -0.06
N GLY A 301 -17.88 13.71 1.24
CA GLY A 301 -19.23 13.72 1.78
C GLY A 301 -20.10 12.65 1.12
N THR A 302 -21.14 13.07 0.40
CA THR A 302 -22.07 12.19 -0.33
C THR A 302 -21.71 12.02 -1.81
N GLN A 303 -20.71 12.74 -2.30
CA GLN A 303 -20.31 12.73 -3.70
C GLN A 303 -19.22 11.68 -3.94
N LYS A 304 -19.37 10.91 -5.01
CA LYS A 304 -18.36 9.96 -5.46
C LYS A 304 -18.18 10.01 -6.97
N VAL A 305 -16.96 9.77 -7.43
CA VAL A 305 -16.67 9.49 -8.83
C VAL A 305 -15.76 8.28 -8.93
N ILE A 306 -16.07 7.38 -9.86
CA ILE A 306 -15.18 6.30 -10.30
C ILE A 306 -14.61 6.70 -11.66
N VAL A 307 -13.28 6.66 -11.76
CA VAL A 307 -12.55 6.96 -12.98
C VAL A 307 -12.00 5.66 -13.56
N TYR A 308 -12.32 5.41 -14.84
CA TYR A 308 -11.80 4.29 -15.59
C TYR A 308 -10.76 4.78 -16.58
N ARG A 309 -9.53 4.27 -16.47
CA ARG A 309 -8.42 4.56 -17.40
C ARG A 309 -7.95 3.26 -18.04
N GLU A 310 -8.48 3.01 -19.23
CA GLU A 310 -8.15 1.84 -20.04
C GLU A 310 -8.26 2.15 -21.53
N SER A 311 -7.68 1.30 -22.38
CA SER A 311 -7.78 1.47 -23.84
C SER A 311 -9.25 1.48 -24.28
N GLY A 312 -9.67 2.55 -24.96
CA GLY A 312 -11.05 2.77 -25.39
C GLY A 312 -11.98 3.37 -24.33
N LYS A 313 -11.48 3.62 -23.12
CA LYS A 313 -12.13 4.40 -22.06
C LYS A 313 -11.09 5.27 -21.38
N GLU A 314 -10.50 6.17 -22.15
CA GLU A 314 -9.52 7.12 -21.67
C GLU A 314 -10.23 8.13 -20.75
N ASP A 315 -10.18 7.88 -19.45
CA ASP A 315 -10.75 8.71 -18.39
C ASP A 315 -12.28 8.84 -18.42
N LEU A 316 -12.98 7.73 -18.69
CA LEU A 316 -14.42 7.66 -18.44
C LEU A 316 -14.68 7.87 -16.95
N ARG A 317 -15.63 8.75 -16.62
CA ARG A 317 -16.01 9.08 -15.24
C ARG A 317 -17.48 8.75 -15.01
N GLU A 318 -17.75 7.99 -13.96
CA GLU A 318 -19.10 7.72 -13.47
C GLU A 318 -19.26 8.36 -12.10
N PHE A 319 -20.19 9.30 -11.99
CA PHE A 319 -20.50 10.02 -10.75
C PHE A 319 -21.70 9.40 -10.05
N TYR A 320 -21.70 9.49 -8.71
CA TYR A 320 -22.73 8.93 -7.84
C TYR A 320 -23.04 9.89 -6.68
N ASN A 321 -24.31 9.96 -6.31
CA ASN A 321 -24.75 10.52 -5.03
C ASN A 321 -25.04 9.37 -4.07
N LEU A 322 -24.20 9.20 -3.05
CA LEU A 322 -24.26 8.10 -2.10
C LEU A 322 -25.51 8.13 -1.21
N VAL A 323 -26.26 9.23 -1.15
CA VAL A 323 -27.56 9.28 -0.44
C VAL A 323 -28.68 8.68 -1.28
N ASP A 324 -28.71 9.00 -2.57
CA ASP A 324 -29.78 8.57 -3.49
C ASP A 324 -29.51 7.18 -4.09
N ASP A 325 -28.24 6.77 -4.10
CA ASP A 325 -27.74 5.55 -4.73
C ASP A 325 -26.69 4.86 -3.84
N LEU A 326 -27.13 4.35 -2.69
CA LEU A 326 -26.30 3.65 -1.70
C LEU A 326 -25.50 2.47 -2.28
N TYR A 327 -26.03 1.83 -3.32
CA TYR A 327 -25.41 0.67 -3.97
C TYR A 327 -24.64 1.03 -5.24
N GLU A 328 -24.57 2.31 -5.64
CA GLU A 328 -23.80 2.76 -6.82
C GLU A 328 -24.20 2.03 -8.11
N GLU A 329 -25.51 1.88 -8.35
CA GLU A 329 -26.07 1.22 -9.53
C GLU A 329 -26.41 2.19 -10.67
N LYS A 330 -26.52 3.50 -10.37
CA LYS A 330 -27.04 4.54 -11.26
C LYS A 330 -26.01 5.64 -11.49
N GLY A 331 -24.83 5.24 -11.98
CA GLY A 331 -23.78 6.17 -12.37
C GLY A 331 -24.25 7.14 -13.45
N PHE A 332 -23.87 8.42 -13.33
CA PHE A 332 -24.21 9.47 -14.28
C PHE A 332 -22.97 10.25 -14.75
N SER A 333 -23.08 10.94 -15.88
CA SER A 333 -22.06 11.85 -16.39
C SER A 333 -22.05 13.18 -15.61
N LEU A 334 -20.91 13.86 -15.58
CA LEU A 334 -20.75 15.15 -14.89
C LEU A 334 -21.93 16.12 -15.12
N ASN A 335 -22.40 16.72 -14.04
CA ASN A 335 -23.42 17.77 -14.02
C ASN A 335 -22.97 18.95 -13.14
N ASP A 336 -23.74 20.03 -13.14
CA ASP A 336 -23.39 21.28 -12.43
C ASP A 336 -23.19 21.07 -10.93
N ASP A 337 -23.96 20.16 -10.29
CA ASP A 337 -23.88 19.87 -8.85
C ASP A 337 -22.55 19.19 -8.46
N PHE A 338 -21.90 18.51 -9.41
CA PHE A 338 -20.64 17.80 -9.20
C PHE A 338 -19.42 18.53 -9.76
N GLN A 339 -19.59 19.71 -10.36
CA GLN A 339 -18.50 20.45 -10.99
C GLN A 339 -17.39 20.82 -9.99
N SER A 340 -17.73 21.39 -8.84
CA SER A 340 -16.73 21.76 -7.82
C SER A 340 -15.97 20.56 -7.26
N PHE A 341 -16.66 19.43 -7.07
CA PHE A 341 -16.03 18.18 -6.61
C PHE A 341 -15.11 17.61 -7.69
N HIS A 342 -15.53 17.63 -8.95
CA HIS A 342 -14.71 17.20 -10.07
C HIS A 342 -13.44 18.03 -10.22
N ASP A 343 -13.53 19.36 -10.08
CA ASP A 343 -12.37 20.25 -10.15
C ASP A 343 -11.34 19.92 -9.06
N GLU A 344 -11.80 19.67 -7.82
CA GLU A 344 -10.93 19.22 -6.72
C GLU A 344 -10.29 17.84 -6.98
N CYS A 345 -11.02 16.93 -7.63
CA CYS A 345 -10.46 15.63 -8.06
C CYS A 345 -9.33 15.80 -9.07
N LEU A 346 -9.46 16.75 -10.00
CA LEU A 346 -8.41 17.06 -10.98
C LEU A 346 -7.20 17.73 -10.33
N GLU A 347 -7.43 18.65 -9.38
CA GLU A 347 -6.35 19.26 -8.59
C GLU A 347 -5.59 18.21 -7.77
N ASN A 348 -6.31 17.29 -7.13
CA ASN A 348 -5.69 16.18 -6.41
C ASN A 348 -4.87 15.28 -7.32
N GLU A 349 -5.42 14.89 -8.48
CA GLU A 349 -4.69 14.06 -9.45
C GLU A 349 -3.42 14.76 -9.92
N LYS A 350 -3.50 16.05 -10.24
CA LYS A 350 -2.33 16.86 -10.61
C LYS A 350 -1.26 16.82 -9.51
N ALA A 351 -1.63 17.02 -8.25
CA ALA A 351 -0.68 16.99 -7.14
C ALA A 351 0.03 15.63 -6.99
N LEU A 352 -0.67 14.51 -7.23
CA LEU A 352 -0.08 13.17 -7.20
C LEU A 352 0.91 12.96 -8.36
N LEU A 353 0.57 13.46 -9.56
CA LEU A 353 1.46 13.40 -10.72
C LEU A 353 2.71 14.27 -10.52
N ASP A 354 2.53 15.48 -10.01
CA ASP A 354 3.62 16.41 -9.66
C ASP A 354 4.57 15.76 -8.65
N PHE A 355 4.06 15.05 -7.63
CA PHE A 355 4.89 14.32 -6.67
C PHE A 355 5.80 13.28 -7.36
N HIS A 356 5.25 12.49 -8.29
CA HIS A 356 6.05 11.49 -9.00
C HIS A 356 7.12 12.14 -9.87
N GLU A 357 6.79 13.24 -10.53
CA GLU A 357 7.73 14.00 -11.34
C GLU A 357 8.86 14.58 -10.50
N ASP A 358 8.52 15.24 -9.38
CA ASP A 358 9.46 15.83 -8.43
C ASP A 358 10.41 14.78 -7.85
N LEU A 359 9.86 13.64 -7.43
CA LEU A 359 10.64 12.55 -6.86
C LEU A 359 11.65 11.99 -7.88
N LEU A 360 11.21 11.74 -9.12
CA LEU A 360 12.09 11.26 -10.17
C LEU A 360 13.13 12.31 -10.57
N ALA A 361 12.73 13.56 -10.77
CA ALA A 361 13.64 14.65 -11.12
C ALA A 361 14.71 14.84 -10.03
N SER A 362 14.35 14.79 -8.76
CA SER A 362 15.28 14.89 -7.63
C SER A 362 16.28 13.72 -7.60
N ASN A 363 15.77 12.48 -7.68
CA ASN A 363 16.62 11.27 -7.65
C ASN A 363 17.57 11.24 -8.86
N TRP A 364 17.07 11.59 -10.05
CA TRP A 364 17.85 11.58 -11.28
C TRP A 364 18.82 12.75 -11.38
N SER A 365 18.49 13.91 -10.82
CA SER A 365 19.41 15.05 -10.77
C SER A 365 20.72 14.63 -10.12
N LYS A 366 20.67 13.92 -9.00
CA LYS A 366 21.88 13.43 -8.33
C LYS A 366 22.64 12.43 -9.21
N GLU A 367 21.95 11.41 -9.71
CA GLU A 367 22.60 10.28 -10.40
C GLU A 367 23.12 10.63 -11.79
N LEU A 368 22.44 11.51 -12.53
CA LEU A 368 22.74 11.80 -13.94
C LEU A 368 23.78 12.93 -14.11
N HIS A 369 23.81 13.92 -13.22
CA HIS A 369 24.84 14.97 -13.24
C HIS A 369 26.25 14.43 -12.93
N GLU A 370 26.35 13.35 -12.14
CA GLU A 370 27.64 12.70 -11.86
C GLU A 370 28.26 12.00 -13.09
N ILE A 371 27.47 11.75 -14.14
CA ILE A 371 27.88 10.92 -15.29
C ILE A 371 28.16 11.77 -16.54
N SER A 372 27.57 12.97 -16.60
CA SER A 372 27.62 13.86 -17.74
C SER A 372 28.69 14.94 -17.54
N SER A 373 29.83 14.85 -18.23
CA SER A 373 30.79 15.96 -18.28
C SER A 373 30.31 17.15 -19.14
N LYS A 374 29.22 16.97 -19.90
CA LYS A 374 28.55 17.95 -20.77
C LYS A 374 27.10 17.54 -20.96
N ASP A 375 26.16 18.46 -20.78
CA ASP A 375 24.72 18.20 -20.91
C ASP A 375 24.38 17.50 -22.24
N PRO A 376 23.75 16.30 -22.20
CA PRO A 376 23.39 15.57 -23.40
C PRO A 376 22.39 16.39 -24.24
N GLN A 377 22.53 16.41 -25.55
CA GLN A 377 21.56 17.08 -26.43
C GLN A 377 20.43 16.13 -26.82
N ASN A 378 20.75 14.85 -27.06
CA ASN A 378 19.77 13.84 -27.44
C ASN A 378 19.77 12.69 -26.42
N ILE A 379 18.63 12.48 -25.76
CA ILE A 379 18.45 11.39 -24.80
C ILE A 379 17.37 10.43 -25.31
N VAL A 380 17.65 9.13 -25.20
CA VAL A 380 16.66 8.09 -25.45
C VAL A 380 16.36 7.28 -24.18
N MET A 381 15.06 7.15 -23.87
CA MET A 381 14.55 6.35 -22.78
C MET A 381 14.01 5.01 -23.29
N VAL A 382 14.46 3.93 -22.66
CA VAL A 382 13.88 2.59 -22.84
C VAL A 382 12.94 2.32 -21.65
N LEU A 383 11.68 2.72 -21.82
CA LEU A 383 10.61 2.61 -20.84
C LEU A 383 9.34 2.03 -21.50
N PRO A 384 9.15 0.70 -21.47
CA PRO A 384 7.93 0.06 -21.94
C PRO A 384 6.85 0.06 -20.85
N SER A 385 6.27 1.23 -20.60
CA SER A 385 5.26 1.45 -19.56
C SER A 385 4.08 2.23 -20.13
N THR A 386 3.13 2.62 -19.29
CA THR A 386 1.96 3.41 -19.68
C THR A 386 2.36 4.79 -20.24
N GLU A 387 1.53 5.36 -21.12
CA GLU A 387 1.73 6.72 -21.63
C GLU A 387 1.75 7.77 -20.51
N LEU A 388 0.95 7.56 -19.46
CA LEU A 388 0.96 8.41 -18.28
C LEU A 388 2.33 8.41 -17.59
N PHE A 389 2.90 7.23 -17.30
CA PHE A 389 4.21 7.16 -16.66
C PHE A 389 5.35 7.61 -17.58
N ARG A 390 5.23 7.35 -18.88
CA ARG A 390 6.11 7.92 -19.91
C ARG A 390 6.10 9.45 -19.86
N GLY A 391 4.94 10.07 -19.79
CA GLY A 391 4.79 11.53 -19.62
C GLY A 391 5.56 12.05 -18.39
N ILE A 392 5.35 11.43 -17.23
CA ILE A 392 6.05 11.79 -15.98
C ILE A 392 7.56 11.65 -16.12
N ALA A 393 8.03 10.51 -16.65
CA ALA A 393 9.45 10.26 -16.85
C ALA A 393 10.08 11.27 -17.83
N ARG A 394 9.40 11.60 -18.92
CA ARG A 394 9.87 12.63 -19.87
C ARG A 394 9.97 13.99 -19.18
N SER A 395 8.94 14.38 -18.44
CA SER A 395 8.89 15.67 -17.74
C SER A 395 9.98 15.78 -16.67
N ALA A 396 10.14 14.74 -15.85
CA ALA A 396 11.21 14.66 -14.85
C ALA A 396 12.60 14.78 -15.48
N LEU A 397 12.85 14.10 -16.60
CA LEU A 397 14.14 14.17 -17.29
C LEU A 397 14.36 15.53 -17.97
N ALA A 398 13.31 16.17 -18.47
CA ALA A 398 13.38 17.53 -19.02
C ALA A 398 13.72 18.56 -17.94
N ARG A 399 13.32 18.34 -16.67
CA ARG A 399 13.77 19.18 -15.55
C ARG A 399 15.25 18.99 -15.24
N VAL A 400 15.76 17.75 -15.36
CA VAL A 400 17.20 17.47 -15.16
C VAL A 400 18.04 18.05 -16.29
N PHE A 401 17.60 17.91 -17.55
CA PHE A 401 18.29 18.42 -18.72
C PHE A 401 17.35 19.25 -19.63
N PRO A 402 17.16 20.55 -19.31
CA PRO A 402 16.18 21.40 -20.01
C PRO A 402 16.46 21.65 -21.50
N ALA A 403 17.72 21.49 -21.92
CA ALA A 403 18.13 21.69 -23.31
C ALA A 403 18.11 20.40 -24.15
N SER A 404 17.78 19.25 -23.55
CA SER A 404 17.80 17.97 -24.25
C SER A 404 16.51 17.69 -25.01
N GLU A 405 16.63 17.11 -26.20
CA GLU A 405 15.54 16.40 -26.85
C GLU A 405 15.44 14.98 -26.27
N ILE A 406 14.24 14.58 -25.85
CA ILE A 406 13.98 13.32 -25.15
C ILE A 406 13.02 12.45 -25.96
N PHE A 407 13.49 11.26 -26.32
CA PHE A 407 12.77 10.29 -27.14
C PHE A 407 12.53 9.00 -26.36
N PHE A 408 11.44 8.29 -26.66
CA PHE A 408 11.31 6.88 -26.31
C PHE A 408 11.85 5.98 -27.40
N HIS A 409 12.30 4.78 -27.00
CA HIS A 409 12.85 3.77 -27.91
C HIS A 409 11.98 3.41 -29.12
N ASP A 410 10.67 3.56 -29.01
CA ASP A 410 9.65 3.32 -30.04
C ASP A 410 9.31 4.56 -30.89
N GLU A 411 9.83 5.74 -30.54
CA GLU A 411 9.71 6.99 -31.30
C GLU A 411 10.90 7.22 -32.26
N VAL A 412 11.92 6.36 -32.20
CA VAL A 412 13.15 6.51 -33.00
C VAL A 412 12.94 5.93 -34.41
N GLU A 413 12.71 6.79 -35.39
CA GLU A 413 12.45 6.40 -36.79
C GLU A 413 13.72 6.09 -37.61
N LYS A 414 14.87 6.69 -37.26
CA LYS A 414 16.13 6.55 -38.02
C LYS A 414 17.06 5.52 -37.37
N GLU A 415 17.33 4.42 -38.08
CA GLU A 415 18.21 3.33 -37.61
C GLU A 415 19.64 3.78 -37.24
N ASN A 416 20.09 4.96 -37.67
CA ASN A 416 21.43 5.49 -37.45
C ASN A 416 21.49 6.79 -36.60
N GLN A 417 20.41 7.19 -35.92
CA GLN A 417 20.48 8.33 -34.98
C GLN A 417 21.33 7.94 -33.76
N GLU A 418 22.45 8.65 -33.56
CA GLU A 418 23.31 8.48 -32.38
C GLU A 418 22.82 9.38 -31.25
N PHE A 419 22.51 8.80 -30.10
CA PHE A 419 22.10 9.53 -28.90
C PHE A 419 23.31 9.81 -27.99
N ASP A 420 23.28 10.91 -27.23
CA ASP A 420 24.32 11.18 -26.25
C ASP A 420 24.15 10.25 -25.04
N LEU A 421 22.91 10.07 -24.60
CA LEU A 421 22.57 9.26 -23.43
C LEU A 421 21.41 8.31 -23.72
N LYS A 422 21.57 7.05 -23.30
CA LYS A 422 20.50 6.06 -23.23
C LYS A 422 20.18 5.70 -21.79
N VAL A 423 18.93 5.89 -21.38
CA VAL A 423 18.45 5.60 -20.03
C VAL A 423 17.51 4.39 -20.08
N PHE A 424 17.88 3.30 -19.41
CA PHE A 424 17.01 2.17 -19.18
C PHE A 424 16.29 2.32 -17.84
N ILE A 425 14.96 2.25 -17.84
CA ILE A 425 14.17 2.20 -16.62
C ILE A 425 13.74 0.75 -16.36
N LEU A 426 14.26 0.17 -15.28
CA LEU A 426 13.99 -1.21 -14.88
C LEU A 426 12.71 -1.27 -14.04
N GLU A 427 11.69 -1.94 -14.58
CA GLU A 427 10.38 -2.15 -13.94
C GLU A 427 10.36 -3.28 -12.90
N SER A 428 11.45 -4.05 -12.79
CA SER A 428 11.55 -5.13 -11.81
C SER A 428 12.98 -5.36 -11.36
N GLU A 429 13.11 -5.73 -10.08
CA GLU A 429 14.36 -6.24 -9.51
C GLU A 429 14.70 -7.66 -9.97
N ILE A 430 13.79 -8.34 -10.68
CA ILE A 430 14.00 -9.71 -11.13
C ILE A 430 15.10 -9.74 -12.21
N PRO A 431 16.28 -10.36 -11.96
CA PRO A 431 17.45 -10.21 -12.82
C PRO A 431 17.23 -10.67 -14.27
N TRP A 432 16.42 -11.72 -14.47
CA TRP A 432 16.16 -12.26 -15.81
C TRP A 432 15.17 -11.43 -16.64
N GLN A 433 14.36 -10.57 -16.02
CA GLN A 433 13.46 -9.67 -16.76
C GLN A 433 14.22 -8.55 -17.50
N ARG A 434 15.48 -8.28 -17.12
CA ARG A 434 16.38 -7.35 -17.83
C ARG A 434 16.56 -7.71 -19.31
N LYS A 435 16.52 -8.99 -19.69
CA LYS A 435 16.71 -9.42 -21.09
C LYS A 435 15.63 -8.85 -22.02
N SER A 436 14.39 -8.83 -21.56
CA SER A 436 13.24 -8.27 -22.29
C SER A 436 13.39 -6.75 -22.48
N LEU A 437 13.89 -6.03 -21.47
CA LEU A 437 14.13 -4.60 -21.61
C LEU A 437 15.30 -4.30 -22.56
N LYS A 438 16.38 -5.09 -22.48
CA LYS A 438 17.53 -4.95 -23.37
C LYS A 438 17.14 -5.11 -24.84
N SER A 439 16.29 -6.08 -25.18
CA SER A 439 15.90 -6.32 -26.56
C SER A 439 15.20 -5.12 -27.19
N LYS A 440 14.39 -4.40 -26.40
CA LYS A 440 13.72 -3.16 -26.81
C LYS A 440 14.69 -2.01 -27.10
N GLY A 441 15.82 -1.96 -26.40
CA GLY A 441 16.88 -0.95 -26.58
C GLY A 441 18.02 -1.34 -27.53
N MET A 442 17.93 -2.50 -28.23
CA MET A 442 19.01 -2.98 -29.12
C MET A 442 19.13 -2.16 -30.40
N LYS A 443 18.03 -1.59 -30.89
CA LYS A 443 17.99 -0.82 -32.13
C LYS A 443 18.48 0.62 -31.99
N VAL A 444 18.85 1.03 -30.77
CA VAL A 444 19.20 2.42 -30.46
C VAL A 444 20.62 2.51 -29.92
N ASN A 445 21.47 3.28 -30.60
CA ASN A 445 22.87 3.50 -30.22
C ASN A 445 23.01 4.79 -29.39
N ALA A 446 23.84 4.75 -28.36
CA ALA A 446 24.16 5.95 -27.58
C ALA A 446 25.59 5.89 -27.03
N ARG A 447 26.21 7.07 -26.84
CA ARG A 447 27.56 7.22 -26.31
C ARG A 447 27.68 6.74 -24.87
N GLN A 448 26.65 6.99 -24.07
CA GLN A 448 26.55 6.53 -22.69
C GLN A 448 25.26 5.76 -22.45
N THR A 449 25.31 4.78 -21.54
CA THR A 449 24.14 3.99 -21.14
C THR A 449 24.05 3.89 -19.62
N ILE A 450 22.89 4.25 -19.08
CA ILE A 450 22.58 4.23 -17.66
C ILE A 450 21.38 3.32 -17.41
N TYR A 451 21.36 2.68 -16.24
CA TYR A 451 20.25 1.89 -15.75
C TYR A 451 19.75 2.51 -14.44
N LEU A 452 18.48 2.87 -14.43
CA LEU A 452 17.75 3.31 -13.25
C LEU A 452 16.62 2.32 -13.00
N ASP A 453 16.10 2.24 -11.80
CA ASP A 453 14.80 1.63 -11.56
C ASP A 453 13.66 2.65 -11.68
N ASN A 454 12.41 2.17 -11.68
CA ASN A 454 11.24 3.05 -11.76
C ASN A 454 11.03 3.95 -10.52
N ASN A 455 11.84 3.77 -9.47
CA ASN A 455 11.86 4.66 -8.32
C ASN A 455 12.95 5.74 -8.41
N GLY A 456 13.82 5.63 -9.41
CA GLY A 456 14.87 6.58 -9.74
C GLY A 456 16.23 6.27 -9.13
N GLU A 457 16.42 5.09 -8.53
CA GLU A 457 17.74 4.68 -8.07
C GLU A 457 18.58 4.12 -9.21
N ARG A 458 19.87 4.46 -9.22
CA ARG A 458 20.81 3.91 -10.19
C ARG A 458 21.20 2.47 -9.86
N ILE A 459 21.33 1.66 -10.92
CA ILE A 459 21.88 0.31 -10.84
C ILE A 459 23.26 0.30 -11.50
N PRO A 460 24.35 0.16 -10.71
CA PRO A 460 25.71 0.29 -11.23
C PRO A 460 26.11 -0.89 -12.13
N ASN A 461 27.11 -0.64 -12.98
CA ASN A 461 27.75 -1.70 -13.76
C ASN A 461 28.65 -2.59 -12.86
N PRO A 462 28.71 -3.91 -13.09
CA PRO A 462 27.91 -4.69 -14.04
C PRO A 462 26.46 -4.87 -13.56
N VAL A 463 25.50 -4.36 -14.31
CA VAL A 463 24.07 -4.31 -13.89
C VAL A 463 23.48 -5.69 -13.59
N GLY A 464 23.94 -6.74 -14.28
CA GLY A 464 23.45 -8.10 -14.05
C GLY A 464 23.83 -8.59 -12.66
N PHE A 465 25.10 -8.43 -12.30
CA PHE A 465 25.61 -8.77 -10.97
C PHE A 465 24.87 -7.99 -9.88
N ASN A 466 24.72 -6.67 -10.05
CA ASN A 466 24.03 -5.84 -9.06
C ASN A 466 22.55 -6.19 -8.89
N LEU A 467 21.84 -6.56 -9.96
CA LEU A 467 20.46 -7.06 -9.86
C LEU A 467 20.40 -8.39 -9.10
N TYR A 468 21.28 -9.36 -9.41
CA TYR A 468 21.34 -10.62 -8.66
C TYR A 468 21.69 -10.38 -7.19
N TRP A 469 22.66 -9.50 -6.90
CA TRP A 469 23.02 -9.13 -5.54
C TRP A 469 21.84 -8.53 -4.77
N ARG A 470 21.13 -7.55 -5.34
CA ARG A 470 19.91 -6.97 -4.74
C ARG A 470 18.84 -8.05 -4.51
N PHE A 471 18.61 -8.91 -5.49
CA PHE A 471 17.61 -9.99 -5.41
C PHE A 471 17.91 -11.02 -4.30
N PHE A 472 19.17 -11.44 -4.15
CA PHE A 472 19.57 -12.43 -3.16
C PHE A 472 19.79 -11.83 -1.76
N SER A 473 20.33 -10.61 -1.66
CA SER A 473 20.57 -9.96 -0.36
C SER A 473 19.28 -9.77 0.45
N LYS A 474 18.18 -9.35 -0.19
CA LYS A 474 16.85 -9.26 0.46
C LYS A 474 16.38 -10.61 1.00
N ARG A 475 16.64 -11.70 0.28
CA ARG A 475 16.30 -13.06 0.72
C ARG A 475 17.28 -13.62 1.75
N GLY A 476 18.52 -13.12 1.77
CA GLY A 476 19.54 -13.43 2.77
C GLY A 476 19.12 -13.08 4.19
N GLY A 477 18.42 -11.96 4.40
CA GLY A 477 17.85 -11.59 5.69
C GLY A 477 16.84 -12.62 6.22
N ILE A 478 16.07 -13.22 5.32
CA ILE A 478 15.13 -14.31 5.63
C ILE A 478 15.90 -15.60 5.95
N ILE A 479 16.90 -15.96 5.14
CA ILE A 479 17.75 -17.13 5.37
C ILE A 479 18.43 -17.08 6.73
N LYS A 480 18.94 -15.90 7.13
CA LYS A 480 19.59 -15.71 8.43
C LYS A 480 18.65 -15.97 9.62
N ASN A 481 17.36 -15.70 9.45
CA ASN A 481 16.34 -15.88 10.49
C ASN A 481 15.60 -17.24 10.39
N ASP A 482 15.67 -17.94 9.26
CA ASP A 482 15.15 -19.30 9.06
C ASP A 482 16.11 -20.11 8.14
N PRO A 483 17.22 -20.68 8.67
CA PRO A 483 18.30 -21.28 7.87
C PRO A 483 17.90 -22.50 7.03
N ILE A 484 16.70 -23.04 7.26
CA ILE A 484 16.12 -24.10 6.43
C ILE A 484 15.80 -23.58 5.02
N PHE A 485 15.77 -22.26 4.77
CA PHE A 485 15.36 -21.57 3.53
C PHE A 485 15.99 -22.08 2.21
N LEU A 486 17.15 -22.75 2.21
CA LEU A 486 17.87 -23.12 0.99
C LEU A 486 17.55 -24.50 0.35
N TRP A 487 16.59 -25.26 0.87
CA TRP A 487 16.16 -26.54 0.26
C TRP A 487 14.66 -26.70 0.11
#